data_AF-A0A2K8YTD5-F1
#
_entry.id   AF-A0A2K8YTD5-F1
#
_cell.length_a   1.000
_cell.length_b   1.000
_cell.length_c   1.000
_cell.angle_alpha   90.00
_cell.angle_beta   90.00
_cell.angle_gamma   90.00
#
_symmetry.space_group_name_H-M   'P 1'
#
loop_
_entity.id
_entity.type
_entity.pdbx_description
1 polymer ?
#
loop_
_entity_poly.entity_id
_entity_poly.type
_entity_poly.pdbx_seq_one_letter_code
_entity_poly.pdbx_strand_id
1 'polypeptide(L)'
;MNISKSICIPINLDLKELILQNPPRFSYSIDTFKYIIDLILELPSWNNELFETNEIPYVPIHAITLQKTVWNYDEYFRYLLNTGILECDNYYLPKVKSKGYRLTSVYRTKLKEERITAPKLLSRIKQITKQRNANAFELYPNLTGWFEGLEINATAAVQYLEGLYIQDVESDRGSTEMANIRYAARNSMVSRISNKNFLYAVDNCGHRFHTCLTNLKSELRSYLSYKGHPLVSIDISNSQPYLAGSLLNHHFYEPVADDCRINLFNLPSNLIKEINPLIRIIKQFNLSSSFTSLCSGGGPFPMLVKSTDDKQIPDILLYLDLVQSGKFYEYMQELTKRSQSQDKSKLSRKEIKEMCMTVFFANPNDQNKYFKLQRDSFSSLFPTVYNIFNIIKSRQYNTLAILLQSIESELVLNKICTRITNERPDLPIFTIHDSICTTIGNEGYIEAIMNEELYNAVGMKPHFKKEYWVNNIIS
;
A
#
# COMPACT_ATOMS: atom_id res chain seq x y z
N MET A 1 -18.37 5.55 -32.32
CA MET A 1 -18.09 6.47 -31.19
C MET A 1 -16.71 7.07 -31.40
N ASN A 2 -16.59 8.40 -31.41
CA ASN A 2 -15.28 9.06 -31.45
C ASN A 2 -14.54 8.70 -30.15
N ILE A 3 -13.46 7.94 -30.27
CA ILE A 3 -12.64 7.54 -29.12
C ILE A 3 -12.01 8.82 -28.56
N SER A 4 -12.28 9.13 -27.30
CA SER A 4 -11.65 10.24 -26.58
C SER A 4 -11.26 9.81 -25.18
N LYS A 5 -10.19 10.40 -24.64
CA LYS A 5 -9.80 10.23 -23.24
C LYS A 5 -10.12 11.51 -22.48
N SER A 6 -10.89 11.41 -21.38
CA SER A 6 -11.08 12.51 -20.44
C SER A 6 -9.81 12.73 -19.62
N ILE A 7 -9.48 13.99 -19.39
CA ILE A 7 -8.29 14.46 -18.66
C ILE A 7 -8.63 15.72 -17.87
N CYS A 8 -7.75 16.11 -16.95
CA CYS A 8 -7.90 17.34 -16.17
C CYS A 8 -6.72 18.29 -16.40
N ILE A 9 -7.00 19.58 -16.59
CA ILE A 9 -5.98 20.64 -16.69
C ILE A 9 -6.40 21.87 -15.84
N PRO A 10 -5.50 22.80 -15.50
CA PRO A 10 -5.86 23.99 -14.74
C PRO A 10 -6.95 24.81 -15.42
N ILE A 11 -7.91 25.32 -14.64
CA ILE A 11 -9.08 26.03 -15.18
C ILE A 11 -8.68 27.28 -15.96
N ASN A 12 -7.67 27.99 -15.45
CA ASN A 12 -7.11 29.21 -16.02
C ASN A 12 -6.06 28.95 -17.14
N LEU A 13 -5.80 27.69 -17.50
CA LEU A 13 -4.93 27.38 -18.63
C LEU A 13 -5.74 27.29 -19.92
N ASP A 14 -5.50 28.22 -20.84
CA ASP A 14 -5.94 28.12 -22.24
C ASP A 14 -4.74 27.84 -23.14
N LEU A 15 -4.54 26.56 -23.48
CA LEU A 15 -3.44 26.14 -24.35
C LEU A 15 -3.59 26.68 -25.78
N LYS A 16 -4.83 26.90 -26.28
CA LYS A 16 -5.03 27.38 -27.65
C LYS A 16 -4.59 28.84 -27.75
N GLU A 17 -5.02 29.66 -26.81
CA GLU A 17 -4.64 31.07 -26.74
C GLU A 17 -3.12 31.21 -26.52
N LEU A 18 -2.56 30.45 -25.58
CA LEU A 18 -1.12 30.52 -25.28
C LEU A 18 -0.24 30.09 -26.47
N ILE A 19 -0.64 29.04 -27.20
CA ILE A 19 0.03 28.60 -28.43
C ILE A 19 -0.12 29.64 -29.56
N LEU A 20 -1.26 30.32 -29.64
CA LEU A 20 -1.46 31.39 -30.62
C LEU A 20 -0.52 32.58 -30.35
N GLN A 21 -0.36 32.96 -29.08
CA GLN A 21 0.51 34.06 -28.66
C GLN A 21 2.01 33.69 -28.72
N ASN A 22 2.34 32.43 -28.43
CA ASN A 22 3.71 31.93 -28.37
C ASN A 22 3.84 30.63 -29.19
N PRO A 23 3.89 30.70 -30.53
CA PRO A 23 3.85 29.50 -31.37
C PRO A 23 5.08 28.59 -31.18
N PRO A 24 4.89 27.27 -30.94
CA PRO A 24 5.99 26.31 -30.85
C PRO A 24 6.78 26.19 -32.16
N ARG A 25 8.11 26.13 -32.08
CA ARG A 25 9.02 25.97 -33.23
C ARG A 25 9.32 24.50 -33.57
N PHE A 26 8.35 23.61 -33.40
CA PHE A 26 8.49 22.18 -33.68
C PHE A 26 7.13 21.58 -34.08
N SER A 27 7.10 20.34 -34.56
CA SER A 27 5.84 19.65 -34.89
C SER A 27 5.11 19.23 -33.63
N TYR A 28 3.94 19.82 -33.39
CA TYR A 28 3.21 19.65 -32.12
C TYR A 28 1.77 19.19 -32.31
N SER A 29 1.19 18.72 -31.20
CA SER A 29 -0.25 18.52 -31.04
C SER A 29 -0.68 19.09 -29.69
N ILE A 30 -1.76 19.88 -29.68
CA ILE A 30 -2.36 20.44 -28.46
C ILE A 30 -2.70 19.32 -27.47
N ASP A 31 -3.19 18.19 -27.98
CA ASP A 31 -3.55 17.02 -27.19
C ASP A 31 -2.33 16.38 -26.49
N THR A 32 -1.13 16.53 -27.04
CA THR A 32 0.09 16.06 -26.38
C THR A 32 0.49 16.98 -25.22
N PHE A 33 0.32 18.31 -25.34
CA PHE A 33 0.52 19.22 -24.21
C PHE A 33 -0.45 18.89 -23.07
N LYS A 34 -1.73 18.74 -23.42
CA LYS A 34 -2.79 18.28 -22.53
C LYS A 34 -2.42 16.98 -21.79
N TYR A 35 -1.95 15.97 -22.53
CA TYR A 35 -1.51 14.70 -21.96
C TYR A 35 -0.36 14.83 -20.96
N ILE A 36 0.66 15.64 -21.27
CA ILE A 36 1.81 15.84 -20.38
C ILE A 36 1.39 16.54 -19.09
N ILE A 37 0.55 17.56 -19.18
CA ILE A 37 0.05 18.31 -18.02
C ILE A 37 -0.83 17.40 -17.15
N ASP A 38 -1.77 16.66 -17.76
CA ASP A 38 -2.60 15.68 -17.07
C ASP A 38 -1.75 14.61 -16.37
N LEU A 39 -0.69 14.11 -17.02
CA LEU A 39 0.23 13.13 -16.43
C LEU A 39 0.91 13.68 -15.16
N ILE A 40 1.35 14.93 -15.16
CA ILE A 40 1.96 15.57 -13.98
C ILE A 40 0.95 15.72 -12.85
N LEU A 41 -0.30 16.05 -13.17
CA LEU A 41 -1.39 16.19 -12.20
C LEU A 41 -1.88 14.84 -11.65
N GLU A 42 -1.78 13.78 -12.45
CA GLU A 42 -2.29 12.46 -12.15
C GLU A 42 -1.30 11.61 -11.34
N LEU A 43 -0.01 11.64 -11.66
CA LEU A 43 1.00 10.79 -10.99
C LEU A 43 1.03 10.90 -9.46
N PRO A 44 0.78 12.07 -8.83
CA PRO A 44 0.66 12.17 -7.38
C PRO A 44 -0.40 11.24 -6.76
N SER A 45 -1.45 10.87 -7.51
CA SER A 45 -2.47 9.92 -7.04
C SER A 45 -1.94 8.50 -6.80
N TRP A 46 -0.76 8.18 -7.33
CA TRP A 46 -0.09 6.88 -7.17
C TRP A 46 1.09 6.93 -6.21
N ASN A 47 1.40 8.11 -5.66
CA ASN A 47 2.52 8.31 -4.77
C ASN A 47 2.15 9.28 -3.65
N ASN A 48 1.49 8.74 -2.62
CA ASN A 48 1.10 9.51 -1.45
C ASN A 48 2.31 10.08 -0.67
N GLU A 49 3.50 9.49 -0.82
CA GLU A 49 4.74 9.97 -0.17
C GLU A 49 5.11 11.38 -0.65
N LEU A 50 4.67 11.78 -1.85
CA LEU A 50 4.86 13.14 -2.36
C LEU A 50 4.17 14.21 -1.50
N PHE A 51 3.22 13.83 -0.63
CA PHE A 51 2.48 14.74 0.24
C PHE A 51 2.92 14.66 1.71
N GLU A 52 4.04 14.01 2.02
CA GLU A 52 4.58 13.93 3.39
C GLU A 52 5.09 15.26 3.91
N THR A 53 5.55 16.14 3.03
CA THR A 53 5.97 17.50 3.38
C THR A 53 4.84 18.49 3.12
N ASN A 54 4.89 19.63 3.81
CA ASN A 54 3.97 20.75 3.54
C ASN A 54 4.36 21.53 2.27
N GLU A 55 5.43 21.12 1.57
CA GLU A 55 5.87 21.74 0.33
C GLU A 55 5.20 21.07 -0.87
N ILE A 56 4.90 21.88 -1.89
CA ILE A 56 4.28 21.38 -3.11
C ILE A 56 5.28 20.46 -3.84
N PRO A 57 4.96 19.18 -4.06
CA PRO A 57 5.95 18.24 -4.57
C PRO A 57 6.31 18.50 -6.03
N TYR A 58 7.56 18.21 -6.37
CA TYR A 58 7.97 17.98 -7.74
C TYR A 58 7.68 16.54 -8.13
N VAL A 59 6.98 16.34 -9.24
CA VAL A 59 6.57 15.01 -9.71
C VAL A 59 7.68 14.42 -10.60
N PRO A 60 8.34 13.33 -10.19
CA PRO A 60 9.41 12.73 -10.99
C PRO A 60 8.85 12.09 -12.26
N ILE A 61 9.39 12.48 -13.43
CA ILE A 61 8.98 11.92 -14.72
C ILE A 61 10.11 11.06 -15.30
N HIS A 62 9.84 9.76 -15.46
CA HIS A 62 10.79 8.85 -16.08
C HIS A 62 10.80 9.04 -17.61
N ALA A 63 11.80 9.78 -18.10
CA ALA A 63 11.98 10.17 -19.50
C ALA A 63 11.81 9.00 -20.49
N ILE A 64 12.49 7.87 -20.26
CA ILE A 64 12.44 6.70 -21.15
C ILE A 64 11.01 6.13 -21.23
N THR A 65 10.26 6.16 -20.13
CA THR A 65 8.88 5.67 -20.12
C THR A 65 7.96 6.63 -20.88
N LEU A 66 8.11 7.94 -20.65
CA LEU A 66 7.31 8.94 -21.36
C LEU A 66 7.59 8.92 -22.87
N GLN A 67 8.86 8.72 -23.26
CA GLN A 67 9.27 8.69 -24.67
C GLN A 67 8.57 7.60 -25.48
N LYS A 68 8.16 6.50 -24.84
CA LYS A 68 7.37 5.43 -25.49
C LYS A 68 5.98 5.91 -25.93
N THR A 69 5.42 6.90 -25.23
CA THR A 69 4.11 7.51 -25.59
C THR A 69 4.29 8.75 -26.46
N VAL A 70 5.25 9.62 -26.10
CA VAL A 70 5.54 10.90 -26.75
C VAL A 70 7.03 10.95 -27.09
N TRP A 71 7.37 10.58 -28.33
CA TRP A 71 8.78 10.42 -28.74
C TRP A 71 9.63 11.70 -28.59
N ASN A 72 9.05 12.87 -28.90
CA ASN A 72 9.67 14.19 -28.80
C ASN A 72 9.24 14.95 -27.53
N TYR A 73 9.05 14.23 -26.42
CA TYR A 73 8.57 14.84 -25.17
C TYR A 73 9.44 16.02 -24.71
N ASP A 74 10.75 15.99 -25.00
CA ASP A 74 11.69 17.04 -24.61
C ASP A 74 11.36 18.39 -25.25
N GLU A 75 10.85 18.42 -26.48
CA GLU A 75 10.39 19.65 -27.14
C GLU A 75 9.18 20.26 -26.42
N TYR A 76 8.23 19.41 -26.03
CA TYR A 76 7.06 19.83 -25.25
C TYR A 76 7.44 20.35 -23.87
N PHE A 77 8.33 19.64 -23.16
CA PHE A 77 8.81 20.09 -21.85
C PHE A 77 9.57 21.42 -21.95
N ARG A 78 10.47 21.58 -22.92
CA ARG A 78 11.17 22.86 -23.15
C ARG A 78 10.20 24.00 -23.39
N TYR A 79 9.17 23.77 -24.20
CA TYR A 79 8.14 24.78 -24.44
C TYR A 79 7.37 25.15 -23.18
N LEU A 80 6.88 24.14 -22.43
CA LEU A 80 6.11 24.36 -21.19
C LEU A 80 6.93 25.05 -20.09
N LEU A 81 8.24 24.78 -20.03
CA LEU A 81 9.17 25.48 -19.13
C LEU A 81 9.39 26.93 -19.57
N ASN A 82 9.67 27.15 -20.86
CA ASN A 82 9.96 28.49 -21.39
C ASN A 82 8.73 29.43 -21.35
N THR A 83 7.53 28.88 -21.44
CA THR A 83 6.26 29.63 -21.32
C THR A 83 5.79 29.79 -19.87
N GLY A 84 6.56 29.28 -18.90
CA GLY A 84 6.25 29.41 -17.47
C GLY A 84 5.03 28.60 -17.03
N ILE A 85 4.62 27.57 -17.77
CA ILE A 85 3.56 26.65 -17.34
C ILE A 85 4.10 25.65 -16.32
N LEU A 86 5.30 25.13 -16.59
CA LEU A 86 6.00 24.18 -15.72
C LEU A 86 7.24 24.81 -15.11
N GLU A 87 7.65 24.26 -13.97
CA GLU A 87 8.97 24.41 -13.38
C GLU A 87 9.58 23.04 -13.07
N CYS A 88 10.91 22.99 -12.98
CA CYS A 88 11.70 21.77 -12.88
C CYS A 88 12.70 21.89 -11.74
N ASP A 89 12.87 20.83 -10.94
CA ASP A 89 13.87 20.79 -9.87
C ASP A 89 15.32 20.69 -10.40
N ASN A 90 15.46 20.41 -11.70
CA ASN A 90 16.73 20.19 -12.41
C ASN A 90 17.64 19.14 -11.75
N TYR A 91 17.08 18.25 -10.94
CA TYR A 91 17.83 17.30 -10.15
C TYR A 91 17.63 15.88 -10.68
N TYR A 92 18.72 15.31 -11.21
CA TYR A 92 18.75 13.95 -11.74
C TYR A 92 19.88 13.17 -11.07
N LEU A 93 19.55 11.99 -10.55
CA LEU A 93 20.51 11.06 -9.99
C LEU A 93 20.32 9.70 -10.67
N PRO A 94 21.28 9.23 -11.49
CA PRO A 94 21.14 7.97 -12.22
C PRO A 94 20.70 6.81 -11.33
N LYS A 95 19.68 6.07 -11.76
CA LYS A 95 19.06 4.94 -11.05
C LYS A 95 18.37 5.26 -9.72
N VAL A 96 18.40 6.51 -9.26
CA VAL A 96 17.83 6.92 -7.96
C VAL A 96 16.68 7.90 -8.14
N LYS A 97 16.86 8.95 -8.94
CA LYS A 97 15.85 10.01 -9.10
C LYS A 97 15.82 10.56 -10.52
N SER A 98 14.61 10.63 -11.09
CA SER A 98 14.32 11.36 -12.32
C SER A 98 14.09 12.85 -12.03
N LYS A 99 14.26 13.71 -13.04
CA LYS A 99 13.90 15.13 -12.93
C LYS A 99 12.44 15.28 -12.52
N GLY A 100 12.19 16.16 -11.57
CA GLY A 100 10.88 16.46 -11.04
C GLY A 100 10.27 17.70 -11.70
N TYR A 101 8.98 17.65 -11.98
CA TYR A 101 8.23 18.74 -12.61
C TYR A 101 6.96 19.07 -11.83
N ARG A 102 6.56 20.34 -11.84
CA ARG A 102 5.27 20.78 -11.31
C ARG A 102 4.79 22.01 -12.06
N LEU A 103 3.51 22.34 -11.91
CA LEU A 103 2.97 23.60 -12.42
C LEU A 103 3.57 24.78 -11.64
N THR A 104 3.78 25.90 -12.32
CA THR A 104 4.10 27.17 -11.64
C THR A 104 2.90 27.66 -10.83
N SER A 105 3.11 28.51 -9.83
CA SER A 105 2.06 28.97 -8.90
C SER A 105 0.80 29.49 -9.61
N VAL A 106 0.97 30.23 -10.71
CA VAL A 106 -0.12 30.78 -11.52
C VAL A 106 -1.10 29.69 -12.00
N TYR A 107 -0.61 28.48 -12.27
CA TYR A 107 -1.43 27.37 -12.79
C TYR A 107 -1.81 26.33 -11.74
N ARG A 108 -1.49 26.53 -10.44
CA ARG A 108 -1.90 25.62 -9.34
C ARG A 108 -3.32 25.91 -8.86
N THR A 109 -4.24 25.98 -9.81
CA THR A 109 -5.65 26.32 -9.60
C THR A 109 -6.52 25.07 -9.61
N LYS A 110 -7.84 25.25 -9.40
CA LYS A 110 -8.81 24.18 -9.64
C LYS A 110 -8.71 23.68 -11.08
N LEU A 111 -9.04 22.41 -11.29
CA LEU A 111 -8.96 21.78 -12.60
C LEU A 111 -10.30 21.84 -13.33
N LYS A 112 -10.24 21.86 -14.66
CA LYS A 112 -11.37 21.65 -15.57
C LYS A 112 -11.16 20.35 -16.34
N GLU A 113 -12.26 19.68 -16.69
CA GLU A 113 -12.22 18.52 -17.57
C GLU A 113 -12.00 18.95 -19.02
N GLU A 114 -11.16 18.19 -19.71
CA GLU A 114 -10.85 18.35 -21.13
C GLU A 114 -10.80 16.97 -21.79
N ARG A 115 -10.71 16.96 -23.13
CA ARG A 115 -10.59 15.72 -23.89
C ARG A 115 -9.35 15.71 -24.77
N ILE A 116 -8.74 14.53 -24.83
CA ILE A 116 -7.79 14.13 -25.87
C ILE A 116 -8.58 13.40 -26.94
N THR A 117 -8.43 13.84 -28.18
CA THR A 117 -9.12 13.34 -29.38
C THR A 117 -8.15 12.84 -30.44
N ALA A 118 -6.85 13.15 -30.35
CA ALA A 118 -5.80 12.76 -31.28
C ALA A 118 -5.68 11.23 -31.39
N PRO A 119 -6.07 10.60 -32.52
CA PRO A 119 -6.19 9.14 -32.62
C PRO A 119 -4.86 8.40 -32.42
N LYS A 120 -3.77 8.93 -32.98
CA LYS A 120 -2.43 8.34 -32.85
C LYS A 120 -1.95 8.33 -31.39
N LEU A 121 -2.21 9.41 -30.65
CA LEU A 121 -1.84 9.51 -29.24
C LEU A 121 -2.67 8.55 -28.39
N LEU A 122 -3.99 8.51 -28.62
CA LEU A 122 -4.89 7.58 -27.92
C LEU A 122 -4.51 6.11 -28.14
N SER A 123 -4.18 5.74 -29.38
CA SER A 123 -3.71 4.39 -29.70
C SER A 123 -2.41 4.03 -28.96
N ARG A 124 -1.45 4.96 -28.91
CA ARG A 124 -0.20 4.76 -28.15
C ARG A 124 -0.45 4.63 -26.66
N ILE A 125 -1.26 5.51 -26.07
CA ILE A 125 -1.64 5.43 -24.65
C ILE A 125 -2.24 4.06 -24.34
N LYS A 126 -3.19 3.59 -25.15
CA LYS A 126 -3.81 2.27 -24.98
C LYS A 126 -2.80 1.14 -25.07
N GLN A 127 -1.89 1.19 -26.04
CA GLN A 127 -0.83 0.19 -26.20
C GLN A 127 0.11 0.15 -24.98
N ILE A 128 0.57 1.31 -24.50
CA ILE A 128 1.45 1.40 -23.33
C ILE A 128 0.74 0.94 -22.06
N THR A 129 -0.53 1.29 -21.87
CA THR A 129 -1.36 0.77 -20.77
C THR A 129 -1.45 -0.75 -20.82
N LYS A 130 -1.72 -1.34 -22.00
CA LYS A 130 -1.75 -2.81 -22.17
C LYS A 130 -0.41 -3.45 -21.80
N GLN A 131 0.71 -2.88 -22.25
CA GLN A 131 2.05 -3.37 -21.91
C GLN A 131 2.34 -3.28 -20.42
N ARG A 132 1.96 -2.18 -19.76
CA ARG A 132 2.13 -2.00 -18.31
C ARG A 132 1.34 -3.04 -17.52
N ASN A 133 0.13 -3.35 -17.96
CA ASN A 133 -0.74 -4.30 -17.28
C ASN A 133 -0.38 -5.77 -17.56
N ALA A 134 0.48 -6.06 -18.54
CA ALA A 134 0.76 -7.42 -19.01
C ALA A 134 1.24 -8.36 -17.89
N ASN A 135 2.21 -7.92 -17.08
CA ASN A 135 2.73 -8.72 -15.97
C ASN A 135 1.65 -9.10 -14.94
N ALA A 136 0.75 -8.15 -14.63
CA ALA A 136 -0.37 -8.42 -13.72
C ALA A 136 -1.41 -9.37 -14.32
N PHE A 137 -1.67 -9.29 -15.63
CA PHE A 137 -2.56 -10.22 -16.32
C PHE A 137 -2.00 -11.63 -16.38
N GLU A 138 -0.67 -11.76 -16.49
CA GLU A 138 0.02 -13.06 -16.48
C GLU A 138 0.02 -13.69 -15.07
N LEU A 139 0.38 -12.91 -14.05
CA LEU A 139 0.47 -13.42 -12.68
C LEU A 139 -0.90 -13.62 -12.02
N TYR A 140 -1.84 -12.70 -12.23
CA TYR A 140 -3.12 -12.66 -11.51
C TYR A 140 -4.32 -12.45 -12.46
N PRO A 141 -4.53 -13.32 -13.47
CA PRO A 141 -5.66 -13.22 -14.38
C PRO A 141 -7.00 -13.26 -13.63
N ASN A 142 -7.08 -14.05 -12.57
CA ASN A 142 -8.28 -14.26 -11.78
C ASN A 142 -8.63 -13.08 -10.86
N LEU A 143 -7.68 -12.18 -10.57
CA LEU A 143 -7.96 -10.94 -9.83
C LEU A 143 -8.25 -9.79 -10.79
N THR A 144 -7.53 -9.71 -11.90
CA THR A 144 -7.68 -8.64 -12.88
C THR A 144 -9.00 -8.72 -13.64
N GLY A 145 -9.54 -9.93 -13.87
CA GLY A 145 -10.80 -10.16 -14.58
C GLY A 145 -12.04 -9.51 -13.93
N TRP A 146 -12.00 -9.25 -12.61
CA TRP A 146 -13.15 -8.67 -11.90
C TRP A 146 -13.32 -7.17 -12.08
N PHE A 147 -12.27 -6.44 -12.48
CA PHE A 147 -12.30 -4.97 -12.51
C PHE A 147 -13.30 -4.39 -13.52
N GLU A 148 -13.62 -5.09 -14.59
CA GLU A 148 -14.68 -4.67 -15.52
C GLU A 148 -16.04 -4.48 -14.81
N GLY A 149 -16.34 -5.29 -13.80
CA GLY A 149 -17.56 -5.17 -12.99
C GLY A 149 -17.48 -4.16 -11.84
N LEU A 150 -16.30 -3.62 -11.53
CA LEU A 150 -16.09 -2.67 -10.43
C LEU A 150 -16.57 -1.27 -10.82
N GLU A 151 -17.49 -0.71 -10.04
CA GLU A 151 -18.16 0.57 -10.31
C GLU A 151 -17.97 1.53 -9.13
N ILE A 152 -18.06 2.83 -9.41
CA ILE A 152 -18.08 3.88 -8.39
C ILE A 152 -19.23 4.85 -8.67
N ASN A 153 -19.97 5.24 -7.63
CA ASN A 153 -20.90 6.37 -7.73
C ASN A 153 -20.08 7.67 -7.80
N ALA A 154 -19.69 8.04 -9.03
CA ALA A 154 -18.82 9.19 -9.28
C ALA A 154 -19.41 10.50 -8.76
N THR A 155 -20.72 10.72 -8.93
CA THR A 155 -21.39 11.95 -8.46
C THR A 155 -21.28 12.12 -6.96
N ALA A 156 -21.63 11.08 -6.18
CA ALA A 156 -21.56 11.14 -4.73
C ALA A 156 -20.11 11.17 -4.21
N ALA A 157 -19.20 10.45 -4.87
CA ALA A 157 -17.77 10.49 -4.55
C ALA A 157 -17.16 11.89 -4.77
N VAL A 158 -17.52 12.57 -5.86
CA VAL A 158 -17.07 13.93 -6.16
C VAL A 158 -17.62 14.92 -5.13
N GLN A 159 -18.90 14.83 -4.77
CA GLN A 159 -19.49 15.67 -3.71
C GLN A 159 -18.76 15.52 -2.37
N TYR A 160 -18.39 14.29 -2.00
CA TYR A 160 -17.56 14.06 -0.82
C TYR A 160 -16.18 14.72 -0.93
N LEU A 161 -15.54 14.63 -2.10
CA LEU A 161 -14.25 15.28 -2.33
C LEU A 161 -14.34 16.80 -2.30
N GLU A 162 -15.44 17.40 -2.74
CA GLU A 162 -15.68 18.85 -2.64
C GLU A 162 -15.78 19.29 -1.17
N GLY A 163 -16.48 18.54 -0.32
CA GLY A 163 -16.52 18.79 1.12
C GLY A 163 -15.14 18.66 1.77
N LEU A 164 -14.38 17.63 1.40
CA LEU A 164 -13.02 17.44 1.88
C LEU A 164 -12.06 18.54 1.40
N TYR A 165 -12.26 19.06 0.18
CA TYR A 165 -11.48 20.18 -0.33
C TYR A 165 -11.70 21.45 0.50
N ILE A 166 -12.94 21.75 0.89
CA ILE A 166 -13.25 22.89 1.77
C ILE A 166 -12.49 22.76 3.09
N GLN A 167 -12.54 21.58 3.72
CA GLN A 167 -11.79 21.30 4.95
C GLN A 167 -10.27 21.44 4.77
N ASP A 168 -9.72 20.94 3.65
CA ASP A 168 -8.30 21.07 3.35
C ASP A 168 -7.86 22.53 3.18
N VAL A 169 -8.72 23.41 2.64
CA VAL A 169 -8.46 24.86 2.50
C VAL A 169 -8.59 25.58 3.83
N GLU A 170 -9.59 25.22 4.65
CA GLU A 170 -9.84 25.85 5.96
C GLU A 170 -8.81 25.42 7.03
N SER A 171 -8.17 24.27 6.85
CA SER A 171 -7.17 23.76 7.80
C SER A 171 -5.82 24.49 7.67
N ASP A 172 -5.13 24.71 8.80
CA ASP A 172 -3.73 25.19 8.86
C ASP A 172 -2.71 24.20 8.24
N ARG A 173 -3.16 23.07 7.66
CA ARG A 173 -2.32 21.97 7.14
C ARG A 173 -1.89 22.16 5.68
N GLY A 174 -2.16 23.29 5.04
CA GLY A 174 -1.61 23.57 3.71
C GLY A 174 -2.13 24.84 3.06
N SER A 175 -1.45 25.29 2.01
CA SER A 175 -1.94 26.38 1.16
C SER A 175 -3.10 25.91 0.28
N THR A 176 -3.91 26.85 -0.22
CA THR A 176 -4.96 26.58 -1.23
C THR A 176 -4.41 25.81 -2.45
N GLU A 177 -3.17 26.09 -2.84
CA GLU A 177 -2.48 25.36 -3.91
C GLU A 177 -2.33 23.87 -3.60
N MET A 178 -1.95 23.53 -2.36
CA MET A 178 -1.83 22.14 -1.93
C MET A 178 -3.21 21.44 -1.90
N ALA A 179 -4.25 22.14 -1.43
CA ALA A 179 -5.62 21.61 -1.46
C ALA A 179 -6.07 21.30 -2.89
N ASN A 180 -5.76 22.16 -3.87
CA ASN A 180 -6.05 21.91 -5.28
C ASN A 180 -5.39 20.63 -5.80
N ILE A 181 -4.11 20.41 -5.46
CA ILE A 181 -3.36 19.23 -5.92
C ILE A 181 -3.89 17.96 -5.25
N ARG A 182 -4.19 17.98 -3.95
CA ARG A 182 -4.79 16.85 -3.24
C ARG A 182 -6.17 16.49 -3.81
N TYR A 183 -7.01 17.48 -4.07
CA TYR A 183 -8.30 17.27 -4.71
C TYR A 183 -8.15 16.65 -6.11
N ALA A 184 -7.26 17.20 -6.93
CA ALA A 184 -6.97 16.68 -8.27
C ALA A 184 -6.53 15.21 -8.25
N ALA A 185 -5.59 14.85 -7.36
CA ALA A 185 -5.09 13.49 -7.21
C ALA A 185 -6.19 12.51 -6.76
N ARG A 186 -7.06 12.92 -5.83
CA ARG A 186 -8.17 12.07 -5.37
C ARG A 186 -9.24 11.92 -6.46
N ASN A 187 -9.58 13.01 -7.14
CA ASN A 187 -10.59 13.01 -8.20
C ASN A 187 -10.14 12.20 -9.42
N SER A 188 -8.86 12.23 -9.78
CA SER A 188 -8.34 11.43 -10.89
C SER A 188 -8.53 9.93 -10.66
N MET A 189 -8.43 9.46 -9.41
CA MET A 189 -8.70 8.07 -9.07
C MET A 189 -10.18 7.70 -9.23
N VAL A 190 -11.10 8.58 -8.81
CA VAL A 190 -12.55 8.42 -9.03
C VAL A 190 -12.87 8.34 -10.52
N SER A 191 -12.36 9.29 -11.31
CA SER A 191 -12.55 9.33 -12.76
C SER A 191 -11.98 8.10 -13.45
N ARG A 192 -10.86 7.54 -12.97
CA ARG A 192 -10.29 6.29 -13.52
C ARG A 192 -11.20 5.10 -13.34
N ILE A 193 -11.75 4.92 -12.15
CA ILE A 193 -12.67 3.81 -11.86
C ILE A 193 -13.97 4.01 -12.67
N SER A 194 -14.53 5.21 -12.67
CA SER A 194 -15.73 5.54 -13.44
C SER A 194 -15.57 5.30 -14.95
N ASN A 195 -14.38 5.58 -15.50
CA ASN A 195 -14.08 5.39 -16.92
C ASN A 195 -13.51 4.00 -17.25
N LYS A 196 -13.46 3.06 -16.30
CA LYS A 196 -12.88 1.72 -16.46
C LYS A 196 -11.42 1.74 -16.97
N ASN A 197 -10.67 2.78 -16.61
CA ASN A 197 -9.27 2.96 -17.01
C ASN A 197 -8.33 2.44 -15.90
N PHE A 198 -8.29 1.12 -15.77
CA PHE A 198 -7.54 0.44 -14.71
C PHE A 198 -6.05 0.26 -15.06
N LEU A 199 -5.22 0.51 -14.06
CA LEU A 199 -3.79 0.23 -14.09
C LEU A 199 -3.47 -0.76 -13.00
N TYR A 200 -2.62 -1.72 -13.36
CA TYR A 200 -2.15 -2.75 -12.47
C TYR A 200 -0.63 -2.67 -12.37
N ALA A 201 -0.08 -2.98 -11.20
CA ALA A 201 1.34 -3.16 -11.00
C ALA A 201 1.58 -4.28 -9.99
N VAL A 202 2.64 -5.04 -10.20
CA VAL A 202 3.18 -5.96 -9.19
C VAL A 202 4.58 -5.45 -8.89
N ASP A 203 4.86 -5.10 -7.64
CA ASP A 203 6.19 -4.65 -7.28
C ASP A 203 7.19 -5.81 -7.23
N ASN A 204 8.49 -5.51 -7.37
CA ASN A 204 9.55 -6.52 -7.37
C ASN A 204 10.16 -6.75 -5.98
N CYS A 205 9.67 -6.04 -4.95
CA CYS A 205 10.23 -6.09 -3.61
C CYS A 205 9.41 -7.03 -2.73
N GLY A 206 8.21 -6.60 -2.36
CA GLY A 206 7.26 -7.37 -1.56
C GLY A 206 6.27 -8.18 -2.39
N HIS A 207 6.36 -8.12 -3.73
CA HIS A 207 5.48 -8.81 -4.68
C HIS A 207 4.00 -8.44 -4.52
N ARG A 208 3.72 -7.23 -4.00
CA ARG A 208 2.35 -6.77 -3.78
C ARG A 208 1.68 -6.41 -5.10
N PHE A 209 0.40 -6.75 -5.19
CA PHE A 209 -0.46 -6.38 -6.30
C PHE A 209 -1.14 -5.04 -6.03
N HIS A 210 -0.75 -4.03 -6.82
CA HIS A 210 -1.25 -2.66 -6.74
C HIS A 210 -2.28 -2.39 -7.83
N THR A 211 -3.39 -1.76 -7.43
CA THR A 211 -4.51 -1.43 -8.33
C THR A 211 -5.00 -0.02 -8.05
N CYS A 212 -6.13 0.39 -8.64
CA CYS A 212 -6.78 1.63 -8.23
C CYS A 212 -7.29 1.57 -6.77
N LEU A 213 -7.60 0.37 -6.25
CA LEU A 213 -8.13 0.20 -4.89
C LEU A 213 -7.08 0.42 -3.80
N THR A 214 -5.81 0.05 -4.06
CA THR A 214 -4.71 0.30 -3.12
C THR A 214 -4.42 1.78 -2.94
N ASN A 215 -4.69 2.60 -3.97
CA ASN A 215 -4.43 4.04 -3.97
C ASN A 215 -5.68 4.91 -3.73
N LEU A 216 -6.87 4.29 -3.71
CA LEU A 216 -8.12 5.01 -3.42
C LEU A 216 -8.17 5.40 -1.94
N LYS A 217 -8.50 6.66 -1.67
CA LYS A 217 -8.76 7.15 -0.31
C LYS A 217 -9.82 6.25 0.36
N SER A 218 -9.55 5.79 1.58
CA SER A 218 -10.39 4.81 2.29
C SER A 218 -11.87 5.17 2.33
N GLU A 219 -12.19 6.43 2.58
CA GLU A 219 -13.55 6.94 2.68
C GLU A 219 -14.29 6.95 1.34
N LEU A 220 -13.57 6.90 0.21
CA LEU A 220 -14.19 6.76 -1.11
C LEU A 220 -14.64 5.32 -1.41
N ARG A 221 -14.21 4.34 -0.60
CA ARG A 221 -14.56 2.93 -0.83
C ARG A 221 -16.06 2.68 -0.65
N SER A 222 -16.74 3.44 0.21
CA SER A 222 -18.19 3.33 0.43
C SER A 222 -19.04 3.69 -0.79
N TYR A 223 -18.45 4.31 -1.81
CA TYR A 223 -19.10 4.60 -3.09
C TYR A 223 -18.82 3.53 -4.15
N LEU A 224 -18.04 2.50 -3.82
CA LEU A 224 -17.74 1.38 -4.71
C LEU A 224 -18.86 0.33 -4.67
N SER A 225 -19.07 -0.32 -5.80
CA SER A 225 -19.91 -1.51 -5.92
C SER A 225 -19.34 -2.45 -6.98
N TYR A 226 -19.80 -3.70 -6.98
CA TYR A 226 -19.54 -4.63 -8.06
C TYR A 226 -20.85 -4.97 -8.76
N LYS A 227 -21.03 -4.49 -9.99
CA LYS A 227 -22.27 -4.64 -10.77
C LYS A 227 -23.51 -4.24 -9.94
N GLY A 228 -23.45 -3.08 -9.29
CA GLY A 228 -24.48 -2.59 -8.37
C GLY A 228 -24.56 -3.27 -6.99
N HIS A 229 -23.82 -4.36 -6.72
CA HIS A 229 -23.81 -5.00 -5.41
C HIS A 229 -22.82 -4.32 -4.45
N PRO A 230 -23.21 -4.06 -3.20
CA PRO A 230 -22.31 -3.48 -2.20
C PRO A 230 -21.18 -4.45 -1.84
N LEU A 231 -20.07 -3.87 -1.41
CA LEU A 231 -18.82 -4.59 -1.13
C LEU A 231 -18.52 -4.63 0.37
N VAL A 232 -17.71 -5.62 0.78
CA VAL A 232 -17.19 -5.78 2.13
C VAL A 232 -15.75 -6.28 2.06
N SER A 233 -14.88 -5.67 2.86
CA SER A 233 -13.48 -6.05 3.01
C SER A 233 -13.26 -6.84 4.30
N ILE A 234 -12.53 -7.95 4.22
CA ILE A 234 -12.07 -8.74 5.35
C ILE A 234 -10.58 -8.43 5.53
N ASP A 235 -10.22 -7.81 6.65
CA ASP A 235 -8.88 -7.28 6.95
C ASP A 235 -8.27 -8.01 8.15
N ILE A 236 -6.95 -8.25 8.14
CA ILE A 236 -6.25 -8.86 9.28
C ILE A 236 -5.93 -7.76 10.31
N SER A 237 -6.60 -7.80 11.47
CA SER A 237 -6.60 -6.71 12.45
C SER A 237 -5.21 -6.29 12.94
N ASN A 238 -4.28 -7.24 13.06
CA ASN A 238 -2.90 -7.09 13.49
C ASN A 238 -1.91 -7.81 12.56
N SER A 239 -2.14 -7.68 11.25
CA SER A 239 -1.42 -8.36 10.17
C SER A 239 0.09 -8.43 10.31
N GLN A 240 0.79 -7.31 10.46
CA GLN A 240 2.25 -7.31 10.51
C GLN A 240 2.80 -8.05 11.75
N PRO A 241 2.31 -7.81 12.99
CA PRO A 241 2.64 -8.66 14.14
C PRO A 241 2.27 -10.14 13.96
N TYR A 242 1.12 -10.42 13.33
CA TYR A 242 0.67 -11.78 13.04
C TYR A 242 1.62 -12.54 12.13
N LEU A 243 1.97 -11.96 10.98
CA LEU A 243 2.92 -12.56 10.03
C LEU A 243 4.32 -12.66 10.64
N ALA A 244 4.74 -11.70 11.46
CA ALA A 244 6.02 -11.77 12.14
C ALA A 244 6.14 -12.97 13.11
N GLY A 245 5.01 -13.51 13.59
CA GLY A 245 4.98 -14.75 14.36
C GLY A 245 5.58 -15.95 13.62
N SER A 246 5.49 -16.02 12.29
CA SER A 246 6.12 -17.10 11.52
C SER A 246 7.64 -17.05 11.60
N LEU A 247 8.22 -15.85 11.72
CA LEU A 247 9.67 -15.64 11.82
C LEU A 247 10.26 -16.10 13.16
N LEU A 248 9.40 -16.30 14.17
CA LEU A 248 9.77 -16.79 15.49
C LEU A 248 9.78 -18.31 15.56
N ASN A 249 9.28 -18.98 14.52
CA ASN A 249 9.27 -20.43 14.42
C ASN A 249 10.55 -20.93 13.73
N HIS A 250 11.24 -21.88 14.35
CA HIS A 250 12.44 -22.49 13.77
C HIS A 250 12.18 -23.14 12.40
N HIS A 251 11.01 -23.74 12.20
CA HIS A 251 10.64 -24.42 10.96
C HIS A 251 10.50 -23.46 9.77
N PHE A 252 10.40 -22.16 10.02
CA PHE A 252 10.45 -21.16 8.95
C PHE A 252 11.81 -21.13 8.25
N TYR A 253 12.90 -21.35 8.99
CA TYR A 253 14.27 -21.34 8.45
C TYR A 253 14.78 -22.74 8.10
N GLU A 254 14.33 -23.76 8.83
CA GLU A 254 14.64 -25.16 8.58
C GLU A 254 13.34 -25.97 8.45
N PRO A 255 12.75 -26.01 7.25
CA PRO A 255 11.53 -26.76 7.05
C PRO A 255 11.78 -28.24 7.34
N VAL A 256 10.84 -28.83 8.06
CA VAL A 256 10.81 -30.28 8.35
C VAL A 256 9.84 -30.93 7.39
N ALA A 257 10.12 -32.18 7.01
CA ALA A 257 9.18 -32.99 6.25
C ALA A 257 7.80 -32.99 6.94
N ASP A 258 6.73 -32.92 6.14
CA ASP A 258 5.32 -32.90 6.57
C ASP A 258 4.82 -31.63 7.28
N ASP A 259 5.67 -30.61 7.47
CA ASP A 259 5.22 -29.30 7.95
C ASP A 259 4.70 -28.44 6.78
N CYS A 260 3.40 -28.20 6.74
CA CYS A 260 2.74 -27.41 5.70
C CYS A 260 2.80 -25.88 5.93
N ARG A 261 3.41 -25.43 7.03
CA ARG A 261 3.58 -24.01 7.35
C ARG A 261 4.44 -23.28 6.32
N ILE A 262 4.23 -21.97 6.21
CA ILE A 262 5.07 -21.14 5.35
C ILE A 262 6.50 -21.13 5.87
N ASN A 263 7.46 -21.23 4.96
CA ASN A 263 8.88 -21.19 5.27
C ASN A 263 9.62 -20.31 4.26
N LEU A 264 10.90 -20.04 4.55
CA LEU A 264 11.75 -19.15 3.77
C LEU A 264 11.86 -19.58 2.29
N PHE A 265 11.76 -20.88 1.99
CA PHE A 265 11.87 -21.39 0.62
C PHE A 265 10.60 -21.22 -0.22
N ASN A 266 9.48 -20.82 0.39
CA ASN A 266 8.31 -20.36 -0.35
C ASN A 266 8.47 -18.92 -0.89
N LEU A 267 9.53 -18.21 -0.47
CA LEU A 267 9.71 -16.79 -0.75
C LEU A 267 10.71 -16.54 -1.91
N PRO A 268 10.72 -15.34 -2.49
CA PRO A 268 11.63 -14.97 -3.57
C PRO A 268 13.12 -15.26 -3.28
N SER A 269 13.83 -15.75 -4.30
CA SER A 269 15.23 -16.21 -4.15
C SER A 269 16.21 -15.15 -3.65
N ASN A 270 15.95 -13.87 -3.91
CA ASN A 270 16.72 -12.75 -3.37
C ASN A 270 16.60 -12.62 -1.85
N LEU A 271 15.41 -12.86 -1.28
CA LEU A 271 15.22 -12.88 0.17
C LEU A 271 15.91 -14.08 0.81
N ILE A 272 15.81 -15.25 0.19
CA ILE A 272 16.51 -16.45 0.66
C ILE A 272 18.02 -16.18 0.78
N LYS A 273 18.62 -15.58 -0.27
CA LYS A 273 20.05 -15.20 -0.26
C LYS A 273 20.40 -14.20 0.82
N GLU A 274 19.52 -13.24 1.11
CA GLU A 274 19.75 -12.22 2.13
C GLU A 274 19.65 -12.79 3.56
N ILE A 275 18.71 -13.72 3.80
CA ILE A 275 18.45 -14.30 5.12
C ILE A 275 19.39 -15.47 5.44
N ASN A 276 19.81 -16.27 4.45
CA ASN A 276 20.65 -17.46 4.66
C ASN A 276 21.87 -17.25 5.58
N PRO A 277 22.69 -16.18 5.43
CA PRO A 277 23.83 -15.92 6.31
C PRO A 277 23.44 -15.66 7.78
N LEU A 278 22.20 -15.26 8.03
CA LEU A 278 21.69 -14.89 9.35
C LEU A 278 21.07 -16.07 10.10
N ILE A 279 20.68 -17.14 9.41
CA ILE A 279 19.97 -18.29 9.99
C ILE A 279 20.69 -18.85 11.22
N ARG A 280 22.02 -19.04 11.14
CA ARG A 280 22.80 -19.57 12.27
C ARG A 280 22.72 -18.67 13.51
N ILE A 281 22.70 -17.36 13.33
CA ILE A 281 22.62 -16.38 14.42
C ILE A 281 21.21 -16.40 15.00
N ILE A 282 20.18 -16.31 14.15
CA ILE A 282 18.75 -16.35 14.57
C ILE A 282 18.49 -17.60 15.41
N LYS A 283 19.00 -18.76 15.00
CA LYS A 283 18.87 -20.02 15.75
C LYS A 283 19.43 -19.95 17.15
N GLN A 284 20.60 -19.34 17.35
CA GLN A 284 21.20 -19.24 18.69
C GLN A 284 20.29 -18.49 19.67
N PHE A 285 19.50 -17.52 19.17
CA PHE A 285 18.51 -16.80 19.97
C PHE A 285 17.20 -17.58 20.18
N ASN A 286 16.78 -18.40 19.22
CA ASN A 286 15.61 -19.27 19.37
C ASN A 286 15.88 -20.48 20.30
N LEU A 287 17.09 -21.05 20.27
CA LEU A 287 17.49 -22.18 21.11
C LEU A 287 17.71 -21.77 22.57
N SER A 288 18.24 -20.57 22.83
CA SER A 288 18.37 -20.04 24.20
C SER A 288 17.02 -19.73 24.87
N SER A 289 15.93 -19.69 24.08
CA SER A 289 14.57 -19.47 24.54
C SER A 289 13.65 -20.70 24.40
N SER A 290 14.14 -21.84 23.90
CA SER A 290 13.33 -23.04 23.65
C SER A 290 13.47 -24.11 24.74
N PHE A 291 12.36 -24.27 25.46
CA PHE A 291 11.96 -25.44 26.24
C PHE A 291 12.00 -26.73 25.39
N THR A 292 12.95 -27.62 25.68
CA THR A 292 12.75 -29.06 25.46
C THR A 292 11.86 -29.60 26.58
N SER A 293 10.55 -29.69 26.34
CA SER A 293 9.64 -30.71 26.92
C SER A 293 8.19 -30.23 26.91
N LEU A 294 7.44 -30.60 25.87
CA LEU A 294 6.05 -31.10 25.94
C LEU A 294 5.57 -31.41 24.50
N CYS A 295 6.30 -32.29 23.81
CA CYS A 295 5.87 -32.86 22.53
C CYS A 295 5.43 -34.29 22.78
N SER A 296 4.14 -34.47 23.05
CA SER A 296 3.42 -35.75 22.93
C SER A 296 1.95 -35.43 22.68
N GLY A 297 1.64 -35.06 21.44
CA GLY A 297 0.30 -34.76 20.98
C GLY A 297 0.36 -33.75 19.82
N GLY A 298 0.05 -34.20 18.61
CA GLY A 298 0.05 -33.40 17.38
C GLY A 298 -1.05 -32.32 17.36
N GLY A 299 -0.94 -31.35 18.27
CA GLY A 299 -1.76 -30.15 18.32
C GLY A 299 -0.93 -28.88 18.11
N PRO A 300 -1.57 -27.77 17.72
CA PRO A 300 -0.92 -26.51 17.34
C PRO A 300 -0.72 -25.69 18.61
N PHE A 301 0.53 -25.65 19.08
CA PHE A 301 0.98 -25.01 20.32
C PHE A 301 0.39 -25.61 21.62
N PRO A 302 1.20 -25.87 22.66
CA PRO A 302 0.73 -26.47 23.89
C PRO A 302 -0.30 -25.55 24.58
N MET A 303 -1.40 -26.15 25.03
CA MET A 303 -2.40 -25.52 25.88
C MET A 303 -1.71 -24.95 27.14
N LEU A 304 -1.94 -23.67 27.42
CA LEU A 304 -1.32 -22.94 28.53
C LEU A 304 -1.77 -23.56 29.87
N VAL A 305 -0.98 -24.47 30.44
CA VAL A 305 -1.15 -24.84 31.84
C VAL A 305 -0.70 -23.62 32.65
N LYS A 306 -1.66 -22.95 33.30
CA LYS A 306 -1.35 -21.99 34.36
C LYS A 306 -0.66 -22.74 35.50
N SER A 307 0.65 -22.93 35.41
CA SER A 307 1.47 -23.24 36.57
C SER A 307 1.47 -22.01 37.46
N THR A 308 0.97 -22.16 38.67
CA THR A 308 0.83 -21.15 39.72
C THR A 308 2.16 -20.69 40.32
N ASP A 309 3.26 -20.76 39.57
CA ASP A 309 4.58 -20.36 40.04
C ASP A 309 5.18 -19.28 39.12
N ASP A 310 5.62 -18.18 39.74
CA ASP A 310 6.31 -17.00 39.17
C ASP A 310 7.62 -17.36 38.42
N LYS A 311 7.50 -18.05 37.29
CA LYS A 311 8.58 -18.18 36.29
C LYS A 311 8.17 -17.41 35.05
N GLN A 312 8.95 -16.38 34.70
CA GLN A 312 8.76 -15.53 33.52
C GLN A 312 8.36 -16.39 32.30
N ILE A 313 7.15 -16.17 31.79
CA ILE A 313 6.75 -16.66 30.47
C ILE A 313 7.75 -16.04 29.47
N PRO A 314 8.47 -16.84 28.65
CA PRO A 314 9.33 -16.31 27.60
C PRO A 314 8.57 -15.29 26.76
N ASP A 315 9.21 -14.15 26.45
CA ASP A 315 8.57 -13.02 25.78
C ASP A 315 7.98 -13.37 24.40
N ILE A 316 8.56 -14.38 23.73
CA ILE A 316 7.99 -14.97 22.50
C ILE A 316 6.59 -15.52 22.74
N LEU A 317 6.37 -16.30 23.80
CA LEU A 317 5.06 -16.89 24.08
C LEU A 317 4.02 -15.81 24.42
N LEU A 318 4.43 -14.80 25.18
CA LEU A 318 3.59 -13.64 25.45
C LEU A 318 3.23 -12.90 24.15
N TYR A 319 4.20 -12.68 23.27
CA TYR A 319 3.99 -12.03 21.98
C TYR A 319 2.97 -12.81 21.13
N LEU A 320 3.17 -14.12 20.98
CA LEU A 320 2.29 -14.98 20.18
C LEU A 320 0.86 -15.04 20.74
N ASP A 321 0.70 -15.14 22.06
CA ASP A 321 -0.62 -15.13 22.72
C ASP A 321 -1.36 -13.80 22.51
N LEU A 322 -0.67 -12.67 22.67
CA LEU A 322 -1.23 -11.34 22.45
C LEU A 322 -1.64 -11.12 20.99
N VAL A 323 -0.85 -11.63 20.06
CA VAL A 323 -1.13 -11.56 18.62
C VAL A 323 -2.33 -12.44 18.26
N GLN A 324 -2.35 -13.70 18.68
CA GLN A 324 -3.44 -14.63 18.41
C GLN A 324 -4.76 -14.20 19.06
N SER A 325 -4.71 -13.60 20.25
CA SER A 325 -5.91 -13.09 20.94
C SER A 325 -6.42 -11.76 20.39
N GLY A 326 -5.69 -11.12 19.45
CA GLY A 326 -6.03 -9.82 18.89
C GLY A 326 -5.83 -8.64 19.85
N LYS A 327 -5.20 -8.86 21.02
CA LYS A 327 -5.01 -7.86 22.09
C LYS A 327 -3.63 -7.19 22.09
N PHE A 328 -2.81 -7.47 21.07
CA PHE A 328 -1.44 -6.99 20.98
C PHE A 328 -1.31 -5.47 21.14
N TYR A 329 -2.11 -4.68 20.41
CA TYR A 329 -2.02 -3.22 20.49
C TYR A 329 -2.60 -2.68 21.80
N GLU A 330 -3.66 -3.30 22.31
CA GLU A 330 -4.31 -2.93 23.57
C GLU A 330 -3.35 -3.15 24.75
N TYR A 331 -2.60 -4.26 24.75
CA TYR A 331 -1.56 -4.54 25.74
C TYR A 331 -0.41 -3.53 25.68
N MET A 332 0.08 -3.21 24.48
CA MET A 332 1.09 -2.15 24.29
C MET A 332 0.58 -0.79 24.77
N GLN A 333 -0.70 -0.48 24.52
CA GLN A 333 -1.33 0.75 24.98
C GLN A 333 -1.41 0.81 26.52
N GLU A 334 -1.70 -0.29 27.20
CA GLU A 334 -1.77 -0.31 28.67
C GLU A 334 -0.42 -0.06 29.34
N LEU A 335 0.67 -0.53 28.74
CA LEU A 335 1.99 -0.39 29.33
C LEU A 335 2.58 1.01 29.15
N THR A 336 2.30 1.67 28.01
CA THR A 336 2.65 3.09 27.85
C THR A 336 2.00 3.99 28.91
N LYS A 337 0.83 3.61 29.46
CA LYS A 337 0.18 4.32 30.58
C LYS A 337 0.94 4.16 31.90
N ARG A 338 1.61 3.03 32.13
CA ARG A 338 2.33 2.74 33.39
C ARG A 338 3.70 3.39 33.44
N SER A 339 4.33 3.61 32.28
CA SER A 339 5.68 4.20 32.18
C SER A 339 5.69 5.73 32.16
N GLN A 340 4.56 6.39 31.90
CA GLN A 340 4.45 7.85 31.90
C GLN A 340 3.84 8.35 33.21
N SER A 341 4.71 8.55 34.20
CA SER A 341 4.37 9.31 35.41
C SER A 341 4.27 10.80 35.04
N GLN A 342 3.08 11.37 35.24
CA GLN A 342 2.70 12.79 35.06
C GLN A 342 2.47 13.27 33.62
N ASP A 343 1.22 13.69 33.38
CA ASP A 343 0.75 14.55 32.29
C ASP A 343 1.19 14.23 30.87
N LYS A 344 0.41 13.37 30.18
CA LYS A 344 0.03 13.54 28.76
C LYS A 344 -1.06 12.54 28.36
N SER A 345 -1.87 12.95 27.39
CA SER A 345 -3.05 12.24 26.88
C SER A 345 -2.79 10.76 26.55
N LYS A 346 -3.77 9.91 26.86
CA LYS A 346 -3.79 8.48 26.52
C LYS A 346 -3.53 8.30 25.01
N LEU A 347 -2.41 7.67 24.64
CA LEU A 347 -2.13 7.34 23.24
C LEU A 347 -3.28 6.50 22.67
N SER A 348 -3.74 6.85 21.48
CA SER A 348 -4.76 6.12 20.72
C SER A 348 -4.20 4.78 20.19
N ARG A 349 -5.09 3.84 19.87
CA ARG A 349 -4.72 2.57 19.20
C ARG A 349 -3.96 2.82 17.89
N LYS A 350 -4.29 3.90 17.18
CA LYS A 350 -3.62 4.31 15.94
C LYS A 350 -2.17 4.69 16.20
N GLU A 351 -1.90 5.54 17.19
CA GLU A 351 -0.54 5.96 17.55
C GLU A 351 0.31 4.78 18.06
N ILE A 352 -0.29 3.84 18.82
CA ILE A 352 0.40 2.61 19.24
C ILE A 352 0.74 1.71 18.05
N LYS A 353 -0.18 1.59 17.07
CA LYS A 353 0.09 0.86 15.84
C LYS A 353 1.24 1.50 15.07
N GLU A 354 1.23 2.82 14.89
CA GLU A 354 2.31 3.58 14.25
C GLU A 354 3.65 3.36 14.96
N MET A 355 3.67 3.47 16.29
CA MET A 355 4.85 3.16 17.11
C MET A 355 5.41 1.76 16.83
N CYS A 356 4.56 0.73 16.86
CA CYS A 356 4.99 -0.65 16.60
C CYS A 356 5.55 -0.80 15.17
N MET A 357 4.90 -0.19 14.18
CA MET A 357 5.36 -0.22 12.79
C MET A 357 6.72 0.48 12.64
N THR A 358 6.93 1.61 13.34
CA THR A 358 8.24 2.27 13.38
C THR A 358 9.30 1.35 13.98
N VAL A 359 9.03 0.66 15.09
CA VAL A 359 9.98 -0.30 15.68
C VAL A 359 10.33 -1.43 14.70
N PHE A 360 9.32 -1.94 13.98
CA PHE A 360 9.52 -3.02 13.02
C PHE A 360 10.38 -2.54 11.85
N PHE A 361 10.07 -1.39 11.24
CA PHE A 361 10.60 -1.04 9.93
C PHE A 361 11.64 0.08 9.90
N ALA A 362 11.80 0.85 10.97
CA ALA A 362 12.82 1.89 11.02
C ALA A 362 14.24 1.29 11.07
N ASN A 363 15.19 2.10 10.58
CA ASN A 363 16.61 1.78 10.62
C ASN A 363 17.07 1.64 12.08
N PRO A 364 17.64 0.49 12.49
CA PRO A 364 18.11 0.29 13.86
C PRO A 364 19.14 1.32 14.35
N ASN A 365 19.87 1.94 13.42
CA ASN A 365 20.90 2.95 13.71
C ASN A 365 20.36 4.38 13.79
N ASP A 366 19.05 4.58 13.59
CA ASP A 366 18.43 5.90 13.69
C ASP A 366 18.61 6.49 15.10
N GLN A 367 19.13 7.72 15.15
CA GLN A 367 19.45 8.43 16.38
C GLN A 367 18.28 9.26 16.91
N ASN A 368 17.14 9.30 16.20
CA ASN A 368 15.96 10.03 16.60
C ASN A 368 15.51 9.63 18.02
N LYS A 369 15.40 10.63 18.91
CA LYS A 369 15.04 10.43 20.32
C LYS A 369 13.67 9.75 20.49
N TYR A 370 12.70 10.09 19.63
CA TYR A 370 11.37 9.51 19.67
C TYR A 370 11.42 8.02 19.28
N PHE A 371 12.15 7.68 18.21
CA PHE A 371 12.35 6.28 17.83
C PHE A 371 13.03 5.47 18.95
N LYS A 372 14.07 6.00 19.60
CA LYS A 372 14.74 5.32 20.72
C LYS A 372 13.76 4.96 21.84
N LEU A 373 12.89 5.90 22.23
CA LEU A 373 11.90 5.66 23.27
C LEU A 373 10.93 4.53 22.88
N GLN A 374 10.45 4.53 21.64
CA GLN A 374 9.56 3.50 21.10
C GLN A 374 10.24 2.13 21.07
N ARG A 375 11.48 2.09 20.58
CA ARG A 375 12.32 0.90 20.53
C ARG A 375 12.56 0.33 21.91
N ASP A 376 12.95 1.15 22.88
CA ASP A 376 13.27 0.72 24.24
C ASP A 376 12.01 0.20 24.97
N SER A 377 10.85 0.82 24.69
CA SER A 377 9.55 0.35 25.19
C SER A 377 9.18 -1.02 24.63
N PHE A 378 9.43 -1.26 23.34
CA PHE A 378 9.16 -2.55 22.71
C PHE A 378 10.17 -3.62 23.14
N SER A 379 11.48 -3.31 23.12
CA SER A 379 12.55 -4.27 23.41
C SER A 379 12.62 -4.66 24.89
N SER A 380 12.10 -3.84 25.80
CA SER A 380 11.94 -4.24 27.21
C SER A 380 10.85 -5.29 27.43
N LEU A 381 9.82 -5.32 26.57
CA LEU A 381 8.71 -6.26 26.66
C LEU A 381 8.96 -7.52 25.84
N PHE A 382 9.51 -7.34 24.64
CA PHE A 382 9.79 -8.42 23.70
C PHE A 382 11.27 -8.42 23.27
N PRO A 383 12.21 -8.58 24.22
CA PRO A 383 13.65 -8.52 23.93
C PRO A 383 14.09 -9.53 22.88
N THR A 384 13.58 -10.77 22.93
CA THR A 384 13.97 -11.84 22.00
C THR A 384 13.37 -11.57 20.62
N VAL A 385 12.10 -11.17 20.56
CA VAL A 385 11.43 -10.79 19.30
C VAL A 385 12.15 -9.61 18.63
N TYR A 386 12.45 -8.57 19.40
CA TYR A 386 13.19 -7.40 18.91
C TYR A 386 14.59 -7.78 18.39
N ASN A 387 15.31 -8.64 19.09
CA ASN A 387 16.63 -9.10 18.66
C ASN A 387 16.57 -9.85 17.33
N ILE A 388 15.59 -10.74 17.15
CA ILE A 388 15.39 -11.44 15.87
C ILE A 388 15.11 -10.43 14.75
N PHE A 389 14.21 -9.47 14.98
CA PHE A 389 13.93 -8.41 14.00
C PHE A 389 15.17 -7.59 13.67
N ASN A 390 15.99 -7.26 14.68
CA ASN A 390 17.22 -6.50 14.50
C ASN A 390 18.28 -7.29 13.70
N ILE A 391 18.39 -8.60 13.94
CA ILE A 391 19.28 -9.49 13.16
C ILE A 391 18.85 -9.50 11.70
N ILE A 392 17.56 -9.67 11.41
CA ILE A 392 17.02 -9.65 10.05
C ILE A 392 17.33 -8.32 9.35
N LYS A 393 17.26 -7.20 10.08
CA LYS A 393 17.56 -5.85 9.58
C LYS A 393 19.06 -5.50 9.49
N SER A 394 19.96 -6.36 9.98
CA SER A 394 21.37 -6.01 10.20
C SER A 394 22.16 -5.74 8.92
N ARG A 395 21.81 -6.41 7.82
CA ARG A 395 22.48 -6.26 6.52
C ARG A 395 21.85 -5.15 5.67
N GLN A 396 20.51 -5.17 5.57
CA GLN A 396 19.71 -4.11 4.97
C GLN A 396 18.50 -3.86 5.87
N TYR A 397 18.29 -2.60 6.25
CA TYR A 397 17.28 -2.26 7.27
C TYR A 397 15.85 -2.57 6.82
N ASN A 398 15.59 -2.57 5.51
CA ASN A 398 14.29 -2.85 4.92
C ASN A 398 14.03 -4.35 4.72
N THR A 399 14.98 -5.25 5.00
CA THR A 399 14.81 -6.70 4.82
C THR A 399 13.60 -7.24 5.58
N LEU A 400 13.37 -6.80 6.82
CA LEU A 400 12.20 -7.25 7.59
C LEU A 400 10.88 -6.82 6.93
N ALA A 401 10.82 -5.59 6.42
CA ALA A 401 9.63 -5.10 5.71
C ALA A 401 9.37 -5.92 4.45
N ILE A 402 10.39 -6.11 3.61
CA ILE A 402 10.28 -6.88 2.36
C ILE A 402 9.90 -8.34 2.65
N LEU A 403 10.46 -8.93 3.72
CA LEU A 403 10.16 -10.30 4.14
C LEU A 403 8.69 -10.45 4.54
N LEU A 404 8.19 -9.58 5.43
CA LEU A 404 6.78 -9.64 5.85
C LEU A 404 5.81 -9.34 4.70
N GLN A 405 6.15 -8.40 3.82
CA GLN A 405 5.36 -8.11 2.61
C GLN A 405 5.35 -9.28 1.63
N SER A 406 6.46 -10.03 1.51
CA SER A 406 6.52 -11.21 0.64
C SER A 406 5.71 -12.37 1.21
N ILE A 407 5.75 -12.57 2.53
CA ILE A 407 4.87 -13.53 3.23
C ILE A 407 3.41 -13.14 3.01
N GLU A 408 3.06 -11.86 3.19
CA GLU A 408 1.71 -11.33 2.94
C GLU A 408 1.24 -11.65 1.52
N SER A 409 2.03 -11.30 0.51
CA SER A 409 1.70 -11.55 -0.90
C SER A 409 1.57 -13.04 -1.22
N GLU A 410 2.48 -13.87 -0.71
CA GLU A 410 2.43 -15.33 -0.93
C GLU A 410 1.16 -15.95 -0.32
N LEU A 411 0.79 -15.56 0.89
CA LEU A 411 -0.40 -16.09 1.55
C LEU A 411 -1.69 -15.57 0.92
N VAL A 412 -1.79 -14.26 0.69
CA VAL A 412 -3.03 -13.62 0.24
C VAL A 412 -3.26 -13.87 -1.24
N LEU A 413 -2.27 -13.58 -2.09
CA LEU A 413 -2.42 -13.64 -3.55
C LEU A 413 -2.26 -15.06 -4.08
N ASN A 414 -1.17 -15.75 -3.69
CA ASN A 414 -0.82 -17.04 -4.31
C ASN A 414 -1.54 -18.23 -3.69
N LYS A 415 -1.81 -18.21 -2.37
CA LYS A 415 -2.58 -19.27 -1.70
C LYS A 415 -4.08 -18.98 -1.62
N ILE A 416 -4.47 -17.96 -0.87
CA ILE A 416 -5.88 -17.71 -0.51
C ILE A 416 -6.72 -17.35 -1.74
N CYS A 417 -6.30 -16.35 -2.52
CA CYS A 417 -7.05 -15.94 -3.72
C CYS A 417 -7.14 -17.05 -4.77
N THR A 418 -6.07 -17.84 -4.95
CA THR A 418 -6.06 -19.02 -5.82
C THR A 418 -7.07 -20.06 -5.34
N ARG A 419 -7.10 -20.38 -4.05
CA ARG A 419 -8.06 -21.33 -3.46
C ARG A 419 -9.50 -20.87 -3.66
N ILE A 420 -9.80 -19.61 -3.34
CA ILE A 420 -11.13 -19.02 -3.55
C ILE A 420 -11.54 -19.11 -5.02
N THR A 421 -10.63 -18.77 -5.95
CA THR A 421 -10.93 -18.82 -7.38
C THR A 421 -11.24 -20.25 -7.84
N ASN A 422 -10.49 -21.24 -7.35
CA ASN A 422 -10.70 -22.64 -7.73
C ASN A 422 -12.01 -23.20 -7.17
N GLU A 423 -12.37 -22.84 -5.93
CA GLU A 423 -13.58 -23.31 -5.28
C GLU A 423 -14.84 -22.55 -5.75
N ARG A 424 -14.73 -21.24 -6.00
CA ARG A 424 -15.81 -20.37 -6.45
C ARG A 424 -15.35 -19.44 -7.58
N PRO A 425 -15.25 -19.93 -8.83
CA PRO A 425 -14.78 -19.16 -9.97
C PRO A 425 -15.65 -17.95 -10.35
N ASP A 426 -16.90 -17.91 -9.87
CA ASP A 426 -17.89 -16.87 -10.12
C ASP A 426 -17.90 -15.77 -9.03
N LEU A 427 -17.11 -15.94 -7.96
CA LEU A 427 -17.09 -15.02 -6.83
C LEU A 427 -16.10 -13.87 -7.07
N PRO A 428 -16.57 -12.61 -7.21
CA PRO A 428 -15.67 -11.48 -7.36
C PRO A 428 -14.85 -11.25 -6.10
N ILE A 429 -13.52 -11.20 -6.27
CA ILE A 429 -12.58 -10.85 -5.21
C ILE A 429 -11.62 -9.75 -5.67
N PHE A 430 -11.29 -8.87 -4.74
CA PHE A 430 -10.31 -7.80 -4.89
C PHE A 430 -9.37 -7.81 -3.70
N THR A 431 -8.13 -7.34 -3.87
CA THR A 431 -7.16 -7.31 -2.78
C THR A 431 -6.67 -5.89 -2.52
N ILE A 432 -6.54 -5.55 -1.24
CA ILE A 432 -5.82 -4.36 -0.76
C ILE A 432 -4.83 -4.88 0.28
N HIS A 433 -3.61 -5.16 -0.15
CA HIS A 433 -2.58 -5.77 0.70
C HIS A 433 -3.08 -7.08 1.34
N ASP A 434 -3.19 -7.09 2.67
CA ASP A 434 -3.65 -8.19 3.49
C ASP A 434 -5.18 -8.33 3.58
N SER A 435 -5.92 -7.42 2.95
CA SER A 435 -7.38 -7.47 2.91
C SER A 435 -7.92 -8.04 1.60
N ILE A 436 -8.94 -8.90 1.71
CA ILE A 436 -9.73 -9.41 0.59
C ILE A 436 -11.12 -8.80 0.65
N CYS A 437 -11.53 -8.18 -0.46
CA CYS A 437 -12.84 -7.58 -0.64
C CYS A 437 -13.70 -8.40 -1.60
N THR A 438 -14.98 -8.55 -1.27
CA THR A 438 -15.98 -9.26 -2.08
C THR A 438 -17.36 -8.62 -1.93
N THR A 439 -18.39 -9.15 -2.59
CA THR A 439 -19.77 -8.69 -2.41
C THR A 439 -20.34 -9.12 -1.06
N ILE A 440 -21.17 -8.25 -0.47
CA ILE A 440 -21.87 -8.55 0.80
C ILE A 440 -22.68 -9.85 0.68
N GLY A 441 -22.60 -10.70 1.70
CA GLY A 441 -23.17 -12.03 1.77
C GLY A 441 -22.14 -13.14 1.58
N ASN A 442 -20.96 -12.83 1.04
CA ASN A 442 -19.87 -13.81 0.82
C ASN A 442 -18.75 -13.72 1.87
N GLU A 443 -18.77 -12.72 2.76
CA GLU A 443 -17.69 -12.48 3.72
C GLU A 443 -17.44 -13.65 4.68
N GLY A 444 -18.47 -14.41 5.04
CA GLY A 444 -18.31 -15.59 5.90
C GLY A 444 -17.49 -16.70 5.23
N TYR A 445 -17.70 -16.91 3.93
CA TYR A 445 -16.91 -17.88 3.15
C TYR A 445 -15.46 -17.41 3.00
N ILE A 446 -15.24 -16.14 2.63
CA ILE A 446 -13.89 -15.58 2.51
C ILE A 446 -13.13 -15.66 3.84
N GLU A 447 -13.78 -15.26 4.94
CA GLU A 447 -13.19 -15.32 6.27
C GLU A 447 -12.82 -16.76 6.68
N ALA A 448 -13.66 -17.75 6.34
CA ALA A 448 -13.36 -19.15 6.62
C ALA A 448 -12.09 -19.63 5.88
N ILE A 449 -11.98 -19.35 4.58
CA ILE A 449 -10.80 -19.71 3.79
C ILE A 449 -9.55 -18.98 4.30
N MET A 450 -9.65 -17.67 4.56
CA MET A 450 -8.56 -16.91 5.14
C MET A 450 -8.13 -17.49 6.49
N ASN A 451 -9.07 -17.83 7.36
CA ASN A 451 -8.79 -18.41 8.67
C ASN A 451 -8.03 -19.73 8.56
N GLU A 452 -8.48 -20.64 7.69
CA GLU A 452 -7.83 -21.94 7.46
C GLU A 452 -6.41 -21.79 6.90
N GLU A 453 -6.25 -21.05 5.82
CA GLU A 453 -4.95 -20.92 5.14
C GLU A 453 -3.93 -20.18 6.01
N LEU A 454 -4.33 -19.09 6.67
CA LEU A 454 -3.44 -18.34 7.56
C LEU A 454 -3.07 -19.17 8.79
N TYR A 455 -4.02 -19.89 9.38
CA TYR A 455 -3.75 -20.79 10.50
C TYR A 455 -2.79 -21.92 10.11
N ASN A 456 -3.02 -22.57 8.96
CA ASN A 456 -2.14 -23.62 8.47
C ASN A 456 -0.74 -23.09 8.13
N ALA A 457 -0.64 -21.86 7.61
CA ALA A 457 0.64 -21.25 7.24
C ALA A 457 1.44 -20.75 8.45
N VAL A 458 0.82 -20.03 9.38
CA VAL A 458 1.50 -19.36 10.49
C VAL A 458 1.50 -20.22 11.76
N GLY A 459 0.52 -21.11 11.91
CA GLY A 459 0.27 -21.92 13.09
C GLY A 459 -0.60 -21.25 14.15
N MET A 460 -1.01 -20.00 13.95
CA MET A 460 -1.82 -19.22 14.88
C MET A 460 -3.12 -18.77 14.21
N LYS A 461 -4.21 -18.68 14.98
CA LYS A 461 -5.46 -18.15 14.45
C LYS A 461 -5.34 -16.64 14.21
N PRO A 462 -5.67 -16.13 13.01
CA PRO A 462 -5.75 -14.70 12.75
C PRO A 462 -6.98 -14.07 13.43
N HIS A 463 -6.95 -12.75 13.58
CA HIS A 463 -8.12 -11.97 13.98
C HIS A 463 -8.56 -11.03 12.86
N PHE A 464 -9.82 -11.09 12.45
CA PHE A 464 -10.33 -10.32 11.32
C PHE A 464 -11.18 -9.13 11.74
N LYS A 465 -11.16 -8.09 10.90
CA LYS A 465 -12.10 -6.99 10.93
C LYS A 465 -12.84 -6.94 9.61
N LYS A 466 -14.16 -6.78 9.67
CA LYS A 466 -15.01 -6.53 8.50
C LYS A 466 -15.21 -5.04 8.30
N GLU A 467 -14.97 -4.55 7.10
CA GLU A 467 -15.24 -3.18 6.68
C GLU A 467 -16.30 -3.22 5.57
N TYR A 468 -17.54 -2.88 5.92
CA TYR A 468 -18.62 -2.78 4.93
C TYR A 468 -18.49 -1.47 4.16
N TRP A 469 -18.37 -1.56 2.85
CA TRP A 469 -18.26 -0.43 1.95
C TRP A 469 -19.66 0.02 1.52
N VAL A 470 -20.43 0.46 2.50
CA VAL A 470 -21.77 1.02 2.32
C VAL A 470 -21.77 2.45 2.80
N ASN A 471 -22.46 3.33 2.09
CA ASN A 471 -22.73 4.66 2.62
C ASN A 471 -23.73 4.51 3.77
N ASN A 472 -23.24 4.74 4.98
CA ASN A 472 -24.12 5.15 6.07
C ASN A 472 -24.57 6.57 5.74
N ILE A 473 -25.61 6.69 4.91
CA ILE A 473 -26.37 7.94 4.87
C ILE A 473 -26.92 8.07 6.28
N ILE A 474 -26.31 8.95 7.08
CA ILE A 474 -26.91 9.42 8.32
C ILE A 474 -28.22 10.08 7.85
N SER A 475 -29.32 9.37 8.07
CA SER A 475 -30.69 9.81 7.84
C SER A 475 -31.01 11.06 8.64
#